data_AF-A0AAF3F244-F1
#
_entry.id   AF-A0AAF3F244-F1
#
_cell.length_a   1.000
_cell.length_b   1.000
_cell.length_c   1.000
_cell.angle_alpha   90.00
_cell.angle_beta   90.00
_cell.angle_gamma   90.00
#
_symmetry.space_group_name_H-M   'P 1'
#
loop_
_entity.id
_entity.type
_entity.pdbx_description
1 polymer ?
#
loop_
_entity_poly.entity_id
_entity_poly.type
_entity_poly.pdbx_seq_one_letter_code
_entity_poly.pdbx_strand_id
1 'polypeptide(L)'
;MFEAKLTSASIMKKIIDSIKELVTDAPFDCSEQAMCLQAMDSSHVALVSLKMEVGLFDTYRCDRTINLGLSLASMAKALKCANNEDTCEIKYDDNDGDTVTFTFCDTKRDRTQDVTVKMMDIDVEHLGIPDQDYAVVLEMPVTEFKKTCSDLFMFSETINITATKGAVVFTSKGDSGSSVITYTPSKDVDSSEHVTLDVKEPVNVNFSTKYLLQFTKASALSDRVKIALTNDTPIVIEYGLNDNGHLRFYLAPKIDDEENNMD
;
A
#
# COMPACT_ATOMS: atom_id res chain seq x y z
N MET A 1 12.19 19.99 15.25
CA MET A 1 10.88 19.54 15.79
C MET A 1 9.98 19.12 14.63
N PHE A 2 9.26 18.02 14.83
CA PHE A 2 8.21 17.52 13.95
C PHE A 2 6.96 17.18 14.76
N GLU A 3 5.81 17.59 14.24
CA GLU A 3 4.50 17.35 14.83
C GLU A 3 3.47 17.12 13.72
N ALA A 4 2.78 16.00 13.77
CA ALA A 4 1.75 15.67 12.79
C ALA A 4 0.55 15.02 13.48
N LYS A 5 -0.64 15.61 13.32
CA LYS A 5 -1.87 15.19 13.99
C LYS A 5 -2.93 14.74 12.98
N LEU A 6 -3.40 13.52 13.16
CA LEU A 6 -4.53 12.94 12.43
C LEU A 6 -5.81 13.03 13.25
N THR A 7 -6.92 13.30 12.56
CA THR A 7 -8.28 13.29 13.13
C THR A 7 -8.65 11.96 13.76
N SER A 8 -8.14 10.85 13.20
CA SER A 8 -8.45 9.51 13.67
C SER A 8 -7.24 8.58 13.54
N ALA A 9 -6.89 7.92 14.64
CA ALA A 9 -5.84 6.92 14.73
C ALA A 9 -6.10 5.72 13.81
N SER A 10 -7.36 5.48 13.42
CA SER A 10 -7.70 4.39 12.51
C SER A 10 -6.98 4.46 11.16
N ILE A 11 -6.67 5.67 10.66
CA ILE A 11 -5.95 5.86 9.40
C ILE A 11 -4.55 5.25 9.52
N MET A 12 -3.79 5.69 10.51
CA MET A 12 -2.43 5.18 10.74
C MET A 12 -2.44 3.69 11.10
N LYS A 13 -3.40 3.23 11.93
CA LYS A 13 -3.56 1.80 12.24
C LYS A 13 -3.74 0.95 10.99
N LYS A 14 -4.65 1.35 10.10
CA LYS A 14 -4.91 0.63 8.84
C LYS A 14 -3.67 0.61 7.95
N ILE A 15 -2.96 1.73 7.81
CA ILE A 15 -1.72 1.81 7.02
C ILE A 15 -0.70 0.81 7.55
N ILE A 16 -0.34 0.91 8.84
CA ILE A 16 0.68 0.06 9.45
C ILE A 16 0.26 -1.43 9.44
N ASP A 17 -1.01 -1.73 9.73
CA ASP A 17 -1.51 -3.10 9.66
C ASP A 17 -1.42 -3.72 8.26
N SER A 18 -1.46 -2.88 7.21
CA SER A 18 -1.36 -3.30 5.81
C SER A 18 0.06 -3.63 5.38
N ILE A 19 1.07 -2.96 5.95
CA ILE A 19 2.47 -3.04 5.49
C ILE A 19 3.40 -3.82 6.42
N LYS A 20 3.05 -4.00 7.70
CA LYS A 20 3.91 -4.62 8.74
C LYS A 20 4.32 -6.08 8.50
N GLU A 21 3.63 -6.78 7.59
CA GLU A 21 3.99 -8.17 7.23
C GLU A 21 4.94 -8.23 6.03
N LEU A 22 5.04 -7.13 5.28
CA LEU A 22 5.88 -7.02 4.11
C LEU A 22 7.24 -6.41 4.48
N VAL A 23 7.21 -5.40 5.36
CA VAL A 23 8.37 -4.65 5.81
C VAL A 23 8.47 -4.75 7.34
N THR A 24 9.68 -4.99 7.87
CA THR A 24 9.90 -5.10 9.32
C THR A 24 10.13 -3.72 9.94
N ASP A 25 11.05 -2.96 9.34
CA ASP A 25 11.48 -1.65 9.79
C ASP A 25 11.49 -0.72 8.58
N ALA A 26 11.05 0.53 8.75
CA ALA A 26 10.92 1.45 7.63
C ALA A 26 11.31 2.89 8.02
N PRO A 27 11.96 3.62 7.09
CA PRO A 27 12.16 5.05 7.23
C PRO A 27 10.86 5.81 6.95
N PHE A 28 10.49 6.72 7.84
CA PHE A 28 9.48 7.74 7.55
C PHE A 28 10.16 9.08 7.28
N ASP A 29 10.20 9.47 6.02
CA ASP A 29 10.73 10.76 5.57
C ASP A 29 9.67 11.85 5.75
N CYS A 30 9.89 12.74 6.71
CA CYS A 30 9.00 13.86 6.99
C CYS A 30 9.60 15.13 6.41
N SER A 31 8.83 15.84 5.61
CA SER A 31 9.19 17.12 4.97
C SER A 31 8.11 18.16 5.25
N GLU A 32 8.28 19.41 4.83
CA GLU A 32 7.23 20.43 4.97
C GLU A 32 5.94 20.11 4.18
N GLN A 33 6.01 19.21 3.19
CA GLN A 33 4.92 18.94 2.24
C GLN A 33 4.19 17.61 2.50
N ALA A 34 4.92 16.62 3.02
CA ALA A 34 4.38 15.28 3.22
C ALA A 34 5.23 14.47 4.20
N MET A 35 4.57 13.49 4.82
CA MET A 35 5.19 12.34 5.45
C MET A 35 5.15 11.16 4.47
N CYS A 36 6.33 10.65 4.11
CA CYS A 36 6.50 9.59 3.13
C CYS A 36 7.17 8.38 3.78
N LEU A 37 6.94 7.20 3.21
CA LEU A 37 7.70 5.99 3.54
C LEU A 37 7.95 5.24 2.24
N GLN A 38 9.18 4.75 2.08
CA GLN A 38 9.53 3.85 1.00
C GLN A 38 10.39 2.72 1.57
N ALA A 39 10.01 1.48 1.29
CA ALA A 39 10.75 0.31 1.76
C ALA A 39 10.51 -0.90 0.86
N MET A 40 11.55 -1.71 0.68
CA MET A 40 11.47 -3.01 0.02
C MET A 40 11.17 -4.13 1.02
N ASP A 41 10.57 -5.21 0.52
CA ASP A 41 10.48 -6.46 1.25
C ASP A 41 11.86 -7.16 1.34
N SER A 42 11.96 -8.17 2.20
CA SER A 42 13.23 -8.89 2.42
C SER A 42 13.75 -9.65 1.20
N SER A 43 12.91 -9.93 0.20
CA SER A 43 13.32 -10.56 -1.05
C SER A 43 13.60 -9.57 -2.18
N HIS A 44 13.43 -8.26 -1.95
CA HIS A 44 13.63 -7.20 -2.94
C HIS A 44 12.78 -7.36 -4.22
N VAL A 45 11.61 -8.00 -4.12
CA VAL A 45 10.68 -8.16 -5.25
C VAL A 45 9.45 -7.26 -5.14
N ALA A 46 9.16 -6.78 -3.93
CA ALA A 46 8.05 -5.91 -3.64
C ALA A 46 8.52 -4.62 -2.94
N LEU A 47 7.94 -3.49 -3.34
CA LEU A 47 8.21 -2.19 -2.76
C LEU A 47 6.92 -1.53 -2.28
N VAL A 48 6.96 -0.97 -1.08
CA VAL A 48 5.90 -0.13 -0.52
C VAL A 48 6.31 1.32 -0.69
N SER A 49 5.37 2.15 -1.16
CA SER A 49 5.49 3.60 -1.18
C SER A 49 4.23 4.21 -0.59
N LEU A 50 4.39 4.90 0.54
CA LEU A 50 3.35 5.65 1.22
C LEU A 50 3.64 7.13 1.02
N LYS A 51 2.61 7.90 0.67
CA LYS A 51 2.64 9.36 0.68
C LYS A 51 1.43 9.88 1.44
N MET A 52 1.67 10.64 2.50
CA MET A 52 0.65 11.34 3.28
C MET A 52 0.95 12.84 3.20
N GLU A 53 0.17 13.56 2.39
CA GLU A 53 0.34 14.99 2.20
C GLU A 53 -0.20 15.77 3.40
N VAL A 54 0.29 17.00 3.61
CA VAL A 54 -0.11 17.84 4.75
C VAL A 54 -1.63 18.00 4.89
N GLY A 55 -2.39 17.95 3.79
CA GLY A 55 -3.85 18.04 3.80
C GLY A 55 -4.56 16.87 4.48
N LEU A 56 -3.88 15.76 4.73
CA LEU A 56 -4.41 14.62 5.49
C LEU A 56 -4.41 14.85 7.01
N PHE A 57 -3.65 15.84 7.48
CA PHE A 57 -3.44 16.12 8.90
C PHE A 57 -4.21 17.38 9.34
N ASP A 58 -4.73 17.37 10.57
CA ASP A 58 -5.34 18.55 11.21
C ASP A 58 -4.27 19.59 11.58
N THR A 59 -3.08 19.11 11.94
CA THR A 59 -1.95 19.94 12.29
C THR A 59 -0.71 19.24 11.76
N TYR A 60 0.12 19.99 11.04
CA TYR A 60 1.36 19.47 10.50
C TYR A 60 2.43 20.55 10.58
N ARG A 61 3.56 20.20 11.20
CA ARG A 61 4.74 21.05 11.33
C ARG A 61 5.98 20.18 11.20
N CYS A 62 6.85 20.56 10.28
CA CYS A 62 8.14 19.93 10.07
C CYS A 62 9.18 21.03 9.89
N ASP A 63 9.94 21.35 10.93
CA ASP A 63 10.88 22.50 10.89
C ASP A 63 12.09 22.25 9.98
N ARG A 64 12.41 20.97 9.74
CA ARG A 64 13.48 20.50 8.87
C ARG A 64 13.12 19.11 8.38
N THR A 65 13.60 18.74 7.20
CA THR A 65 13.47 17.35 6.74
C THR A 65 14.10 16.42 7.75
N ILE A 66 13.33 15.45 8.24
CA ILE A 66 13.78 14.44 9.19
C ILE A 66 13.43 13.05 8.68
N ASN A 67 14.22 12.08 9.10
CA ASN A 67 13.95 10.67 8.87
C ASN A 67 13.66 9.99 10.20
N LEU A 68 12.48 9.37 10.32
CA LEU A 68 12.10 8.61 11.50
C LEU A 68 12.20 7.12 11.19
N GLY A 69 13.33 6.51 11.52
CA GLY A 69 13.52 5.07 11.42
C GLY A 69 12.75 4.34 12.52
N LEU A 70 11.70 3.60 12.16
CA LEU A 70 10.81 2.94 13.11
C LEU A 70 10.57 1.48 12.74
N SER A 71 10.56 0.63 13.76
CA SER A 71 10.06 -0.74 13.62
C SER A 71 8.54 -0.74 13.50
N LEU A 72 8.01 -1.30 12.41
CA LEU A 72 6.57 -1.35 12.15
C LEU A 72 5.85 -2.22 13.18
N ALA A 73 6.53 -3.21 13.74
CA ALA A 73 6.00 -4.02 14.84
C ALA A 73 5.83 -3.20 16.14
N SER A 74 6.77 -2.32 16.46
CA SER A 74 6.69 -1.42 17.62
C SER A 74 5.64 -0.34 17.42
N MET A 75 5.58 0.24 16.23
CA MET A 75 4.56 1.21 15.85
C MET A 75 3.15 0.60 15.91
N ALA A 76 2.96 -0.63 15.41
CA ALA A 76 1.69 -1.35 15.53
C ALA A 76 1.28 -1.61 16.98
N LYS A 77 2.24 -1.90 17.88
CA LYS A 77 1.96 -2.04 19.32
C LYS A 77 1.53 -0.71 19.94
N ALA A 78 2.19 0.41 19.60
CA ALA A 78 1.82 1.73 20.09
C ALA A 78 0.41 2.13 19.61
N LEU A 79 0.12 1.96 18.32
CA LEU A 79 -1.18 2.30 17.72
C LEU A 79 -2.34 1.44 18.23
N LYS A 80 -2.06 0.24 18.78
CA LYS A 80 -3.07 -0.60 19.45
C LYS A 80 -3.58 -0.02 20.77
N CYS A 81 -2.85 0.93 21.37
CA CYS A 81 -3.32 1.62 22.58
C CYS A 81 -4.47 2.61 22.31
N ALA A 82 -4.67 3.00 21.05
CA ALA A 82 -5.72 3.93 20.62
C ALA A 82 -6.99 3.19 20.16
N ASN A 83 -8.15 3.76 20.47
CA ASN A 83 -9.38 3.42 19.76
C ASN A 83 -9.34 3.98 18.34
N ASN A 84 -10.30 3.59 17.50
CA ASN A 84 -10.29 4.01 16.10
C ASN A 84 -10.65 5.49 15.94
N GLU A 85 -11.47 6.01 16.84
CA GLU A 85 -11.98 7.38 16.85
C GLU A 85 -11.08 8.36 17.61
N ASP A 86 -10.06 7.87 18.32
CA ASP A 86 -9.11 8.72 19.03
C ASP A 86 -8.27 9.50 18.03
N THR A 87 -7.93 10.75 18.33
CA THR A 87 -6.93 11.50 17.54
C THR A 87 -5.54 10.88 17.71
N CYS A 88 -4.68 10.99 16.71
CA CYS A 88 -3.32 10.47 16.75
C CYS A 88 -2.33 11.57 16.38
N GLU A 89 -1.51 11.98 17.33
CA GLU A 89 -0.47 12.98 17.15
C GLU A 89 0.91 12.33 17.27
N ILE A 90 1.80 12.64 16.32
CA ILE A 90 3.15 12.09 16.22
C ILE A 90 4.10 13.25 16.48
N LYS A 91 4.95 13.12 17.50
CA LYS A 91 5.92 14.14 17.91
C LYS A 91 7.32 13.60 17.92
N TYR A 92 8.24 14.41 17.41
CA TYR A 92 9.67 14.20 17.49
C TYR A 92 10.39 15.53 17.74
N ASP A 93 11.25 15.53 18.75
CA ASP A 93 12.16 16.64 19.06
C ASP A 93 13.58 16.10 19.14
N ASP A 94 14.50 16.78 18.47
CA ASP A 94 15.92 16.41 18.43
C ASP A 94 16.58 16.48 19.82
N ASN A 95 15.97 17.20 20.76
CA ASN A 95 16.45 17.34 22.14
C ASN A 95 16.01 16.19 23.05
N ASP A 96 14.96 15.43 22.68
CA ASP A 96 14.36 14.37 23.51
C ASP A 96 14.93 12.97 23.22
N GLY A 97 16.07 12.93 22.49
CA GLY A 97 16.78 11.70 22.10
C GLY A 97 16.12 10.97 20.93
N ASP A 98 16.56 9.72 20.70
CA ASP A 98 16.10 8.89 19.57
C ASP A 98 14.73 8.24 19.86
N THR A 99 13.73 9.05 20.14
CA THR A 99 12.37 8.58 20.44
C THR A 99 11.30 9.40 19.75
N VAL A 100 10.25 8.71 19.29
CA VAL A 100 9.03 9.32 18.74
C VAL A 100 7.90 9.08 19.75
N THR A 101 7.15 10.13 20.06
CA THR A 101 5.99 10.03 20.95
C THR A 101 4.69 10.08 20.14
N PHE A 102 3.85 9.07 20.36
CA PHE A 102 2.48 9.01 19.86
C PHE A 102 1.53 9.45 20.97
N THR A 103 0.84 10.56 20.78
CA THR A 103 -0.18 11.07 21.70
C THR A 103 -1.56 10.73 21.15
N PHE A 104 -2.31 9.92 21.89
CA PHE A 104 -3.69 9.55 21.56
C PHE A 104 -4.66 10.28 22.46
N CYS A 105 -5.64 10.98 21.89
CA CYS A 105 -6.66 11.69 22.66
C CYS A 105 -8.08 11.26 22.28
N ASP A 106 -8.80 10.71 23.28
CA ASP A 106 -10.24 10.45 23.24
C ASP A 106 -10.97 11.74 23.65
N THR A 107 -11.46 12.47 22.65
CA THR A 107 -12.15 13.76 22.83
C THR A 107 -13.48 13.64 23.56
N LYS A 108 -14.06 12.44 23.69
CA LYS A 108 -15.34 12.24 24.39
C LYS A 108 -15.16 12.07 25.89
N ARG A 109 -13.97 11.61 26.31
CA ARG A 109 -13.65 11.30 27.71
C ARG A 109 -12.51 12.16 28.27
N ASP A 110 -12.02 13.11 27.48
CA ASP A 110 -10.85 13.95 27.79
C ASP A 110 -9.64 13.12 28.27
N ARG A 111 -9.48 11.93 27.70
CA ARG A 111 -8.40 11.01 28.05
C ARG A 111 -7.29 11.13 27.03
N THR A 112 -6.09 11.46 27.51
CA THR A 112 -4.88 11.47 26.70
C THR A 112 -3.94 10.35 27.15
N GLN A 113 -3.29 9.69 26.19
CA GLN A 113 -2.27 8.68 26.44
C GLN A 113 -1.07 8.91 25.52
N ASP A 114 0.10 9.08 26.13
CA ASP A 114 1.36 9.17 25.41
C ASP A 114 2.04 7.80 25.37
N VAL A 115 2.52 7.42 24.18
CA VAL A 115 3.27 6.19 23.94
C VAL A 115 4.57 6.54 23.23
N THR A 116 5.69 6.39 23.93
CA THR A 116 7.02 6.67 23.38
C THR A 116 7.62 5.40 22.78
N VAL A 117 8.06 5.49 21.53
CA VAL A 117 8.71 4.41 20.77
C VAL A 117 10.14 4.83 20.47
N LYS A 118 11.09 3.91 20.66
CA LYS A 118 12.48 4.14 20.29
C LYS A 118 12.65 4.09 18.78
N MET A 119 13.42 5.04 18.26
CA MET A 119 13.89 5.05 16.89
C MET A 119 15.05 4.07 16.73
N MET A 120 15.37 3.79 15.49
CA MET A 120 16.52 3.02 15.08
C MET A 120 17.12 3.65 13.83
N ASP A 121 18.43 3.49 13.68
CA ASP A 121 19.11 3.89 12.46
C ASP A 121 18.74 2.92 11.34
N ILE A 122 18.15 3.44 10.27
CA ILE A 122 17.78 2.69 9.08
C ILE A 122 18.44 3.38 7.90
N ASP A 123 19.19 2.61 7.12
CA ASP A 123 19.76 3.10 5.87
C ASP A 123 18.64 3.45 4.90
N VAL A 124 18.60 4.72 4.49
CA VAL A 124 17.56 5.22 3.59
C VAL A 124 18.01 5.03 2.16
N GLU A 125 17.50 3.99 1.51
CA GLU A 125 17.65 3.80 0.07
C GLU A 125 16.44 4.38 -0.66
N HIS A 126 16.54 5.66 -1.06
CA HIS A 126 15.53 6.25 -1.93
C HIS A 126 15.64 5.68 -3.34
N LEU A 127 14.66 4.85 -3.70
CA LEU A 127 14.49 4.37 -5.06
C LEU A 127 13.69 5.40 -5.85
N GLY A 128 14.31 5.97 -6.87
CA GLY A 128 13.62 6.82 -7.82
C GLY A 128 12.54 6.01 -8.54
N ILE A 129 11.27 6.29 -8.24
CA ILE A 129 10.14 5.74 -8.97
C ILE A 129 9.96 6.62 -10.21
N PRO A 130 10.23 6.11 -11.43
CA PRO A 130 10.05 6.90 -12.64
C PRO A 130 8.57 7.12 -12.91
N ASP A 131 8.24 8.27 -13.50
CA ASP A 131 6.93 8.49 -14.10
C ASP A 131 6.78 7.54 -15.30
N GLN A 132 6.06 6.44 -15.10
CA GLN A 132 5.87 5.42 -16.12
C GLN A 132 4.47 5.54 -16.74
N ASP A 133 4.44 5.51 -18.07
CA ASP A 133 3.20 5.30 -18.81
C ASP A 133 2.78 3.84 -18.72
N TYR A 134 1.67 3.58 -18.03
CA TYR A 134 1.11 2.24 -17.94
C TYR A 134 0.30 1.90 -19.20
N ALA A 135 0.48 0.68 -19.71
CA ALA A 135 -0.24 0.15 -20.85
C ALA A 135 -1.71 -0.12 -20.50
N VAL A 136 -1.97 -0.54 -19.26
CA VAL A 136 -3.31 -0.78 -18.74
C VAL A 136 -3.47 -0.12 -17.37
N VAL A 137 -4.61 0.55 -17.19
CA VAL A 137 -5.07 1.06 -15.90
C VAL A 137 -6.46 0.49 -15.63
N LEU A 138 -6.56 -0.28 -14.55
CA LEU A 138 -7.77 -0.95 -14.10
C LEU A 138 -8.17 -0.35 -12.75
N GLU A 139 -9.44 0.02 -12.57
CA GLU A 139 -9.97 0.31 -11.23
C GLU A 139 -11.19 -0.57 -10.93
N MET A 140 -11.23 -1.12 -9.72
CA MET A 140 -12.30 -2.00 -9.29
C MET A 140 -12.54 -1.89 -7.77
N PRO A 141 -13.69 -2.34 -7.25
CA PRO A 141 -13.92 -2.42 -5.81
C PRO A 141 -12.86 -3.25 -5.10
N VAL A 142 -12.39 -2.78 -3.94
CA VAL A 142 -11.37 -3.50 -3.15
C VAL A 142 -11.85 -4.88 -2.69
N THR A 143 -13.15 -5.02 -2.47
CA THR A 143 -13.81 -6.28 -2.08
C THR A 143 -13.68 -7.34 -3.17
N GLU A 144 -13.90 -6.95 -4.42
CA GLU A 144 -13.78 -7.81 -5.60
C GLU A 144 -12.32 -8.19 -5.87
N PHE A 145 -11.39 -7.23 -5.77
CA PHE A 145 -9.97 -7.53 -5.94
C PHE A 145 -9.46 -8.50 -4.86
N LYS A 146 -9.81 -8.26 -3.59
CA LYS A 146 -9.47 -9.15 -2.47
C LYS A 146 -10.04 -10.56 -2.65
N LYS A 147 -11.29 -10.66 -3.09
CA LYS A 147 -11.93 -11.93 -3.40
C LYS A 147 -11.21 -12.66 -4.53
N THR A 148 -10.92 -11.96 -5.62
CA THR A 148 -10.17 -12.49 -6.78
C THR A 148 -8.82 -13.07 -6.35
N CYS A 149 -8.00 -12.31 -5.61
CA CYS A 149 -6.70 -12.80 -5.15
C CYS A 149 -6.83 -14.00 -4.20
N SER A 150 -7.83 -14.00 -3.30
CA SER A 150 -8.07 -15.11 -2.36
C SER A 150 -8.52 -16.38 -3.09
N ASP A 151 -9.44 -16.25 -4.05
CA ASP A 151 -9.98 -17.37 -4.82
C ASP A 151 -8.89 -18.00 -5.70
N LEU A 152 -8.02 -17.19 -6.31
CA LEU A 152 -6.94 -17.65 -7.18
C LEU A 152 -5.75 -18.24 -6.42
N PHE A 153 -5.49 -17.76 -5.20
CA PHE A 153 -4.43 -18.29 -4.32
C PHE A 153 -4.68 -19.74 -3.91
N MET A 154 -5.95 -20.19 -3.88
CA MET A 154 -6.30 -21.58 -3.59
C MET A 154 -5.79 -22.57 -4.64
N PHE A 155 -5.52 -22.11 -5.88
CA PHE A 155 -5.11 -22.97 -6.98
C PHE A 155 -3.63 -22.88 -7.29
N SER A 156 -3.03 -21.68 -7.19
CA SER A 156 -1.61 -21.46 -7.51
C SER A 156 -1.05 -20.23 -6.82
N GLU A 157 0.25 -20.27 -6.54
CA GLU A 157 1.03 -19.12 -6.08
C GLU A 157 1.41 -18.17 -7.23
N THR A 158 1.02 -18.49 -8.46
CA THR A 158 1.17 -17.63 -9.64
C THR A 158 -0.20 -17.27 -10.20
N ILE A 159 -0.40 -15.98 -10.45
CA ILE A 159 -1.57 -15.43 -11.11
C ILE A 159 -1.13 -14.76 -12.40
N ASN A 160 -1.76 -15.14 -13.50
CA ASN A 160 -1.63 -14.50 -14.79
C ASN A 160 -2.70 -13.42 -14.92
N ILE A 161 -2.28 -12.19 -15.27
CA ILE A 161 -3.18 -11.07 -15.54
C ILE A 161 -3.08 -10.76 -17.03
N THR A 162 -4.17 -11.03 -17.75
CA THR A 162 -4.32 -10.68 -19.16
C THR A 162 -5.34 -9.56 -19.28
N ALA A 163 -4.98 -8.44 -19.90
CA ALA A 163 -5.93 -7.35 -20.15
C ALA A 163 -5.91 -6.92 -21.63
N THR A 164 -7.11 -6.75 -22.16
CA THR A 164 -7.39 -6.29 -23.53
C THR A 164 -8.48 -5.22 -23.49
N LYS A 165 -8.75 -4.55 -24.61
CA LYS A 165 -9.84 -3.55 -24.69
C LYS A 165 -11.23 -4.08 -24.31
N GLY A 166 -11.44 -5.40 -24.35
CA GLY A 166 -12.74 -6.03 -24.07
C GLY A 166 -12.92 -6.52 -22.64
N ALA A 167 -11.83 -6.88 -21.95
CA ALA A 167 -11.88 -7.50 -20.62
C ALA A 167 -10.50 -7.53 -19.97
N VAL A 168 -10.51 -7.62 -18.64
CA VAL A 168 -9.39 -8.12 -17.84
C VAL A 168 -9.72 -9.52 -17.33
N VAL A 169 -8.75 -10.43 -17.45
CA VAL A 169 -8.87 -11.84 -17.09
C VAL A 169 -7.75 -12.18 -16.11
N PHE A 170 -8.13 -12.69 -14.95
CA PHE A 170 -7.23 -13.22 -13.95
C PHE A 170 -7.28 -14.75 -14.00
N THR A 171 -6.13 -15.37 -14.26
CA THR A 171 -6.02 -16.82 -14.40
C THR A 171 -5.04 -17.37 -13.37
N SER A 172 -5.41 -18.48 -12.73
CA SER A 172 -4.54 -19.26 -11.86
C SER A 172 -4.63 -20.71 -12.28
N LYS A 173 -3.48 -21.36 -12.45
CA LYS A 173 -3.38 -22.77 -12.85
C LYS A 173 -2.37 -23.46 -11.94
N GLY A 174 -2.79 -24.56 -11.33
CA GLY A 174 -1.94 -25.42 -10.51
C GLY A 174 -2.38 -26.88 -10.61
N ASP A 175 -1.79 -27.73 -9.78
CA ASP A 175 -1.97 -29.19 -9.87
C ASP A 175 -3.41 -29.63 -9.60
N SER A 176 -4.11 -28.91 -8.72
CA SER A 176 -5.48 -29.22 -8.31
C SER A 176 -6.54 -28.69 -9.28
N GLY A 177 -6.15 -27.92 -10.30
CA GLY A 177 -7.05 -27.35 -11.30
C GLY A 177 -6.69 -25.92 -11.69
N SER A 178 -7.61 -25.26 -12.40
CA SER A 178 -7.46 -23.87 -12.83
C SER A 178 -8.70 -23.06 -12.49
N SER A 179 -8.51 -21.78 -12.18
CA SER A 179 -9.57 -20.81 -11.98
C SER A 179 -9.34 -19.60 -12.90
N VAL A 180 -10.41 -19.15 -13.53
CA VAL A 180 -10.42 -18.02 -14.47
C VAL A 180 -11.53 -17.07 -14.05
N ILE A 181 -11.17 -15.83 -13.76
CA ILE A 181 -12.09 -14.77 -13.37
C ILE A 181 -11.99 -13.67 -14.43
N THR A 182 -13.12 -13.34 -15.05
CA THR A 182 -13.18 -12.35 -16.13
C THR A 182 -14.04 -11.17 -15.71
N TYR A 183 -13.47 -9.98 -15.78
CA TYR A 183 -14.20 -8.72 -15.62
C TYR A 183 -14.27 -7.99 -16.97
N THR A 184 -15.50 -7.74 -17.42
CA THR A 184 -15.76 -6.88 -18.58
C THR A 184 -16.10 -5.47 -18.10
N PRO A 185 -15.48 -4.42 -18.66
CA PRO A 185 -15.81 -3.05 -18.28
C PRO A 185 -17.29 -2.77 -18.55
N SER A 186 -17.96 -2.20 -17.56
CA SER A 186 -19.36 -1.78 -17.72
C SER A 186 -19.44 -0.53 -18.58
N LYS A 187 -20.51 -0.39 -19.36
CA LYS A 187 -20.84 0.85 -20.06
C LYS A 187 -21.59 1.85 -19.18
N ASP A 188 -22.10 1.39 -18.03
CA ASP A 188 -22.69 2.25 -17.02
C ASP A 188 -21.59 2.81 -16.12
N VAL A 189 -21.37 4.12 -16.20
CA VAL A 189 -20.31 4.83 -15.47
C VAL A 189 -20.75 5.16 -14.02
N ASP A 190 -22.04 5.02 -13.71
CA ASP A 190 -22.66 5.51 -12.46
C ASP A 190 -22.75 4.48 -11.32
N SER A 191 -22.19 3.28 -11.47
CA SER A 191 -22.20 2.27 -10.40
C SER A 191 -20.83 2.09 -9.78
N SER A 192 -20.75 2.35 -8.46
CA SER A 192 -19.56 2.13 -7.62
C SER A 192 -19.09 0.67 -7.61
N GLU A 193 -19.91 -0.25 -8.10
CA GLU A 193 -19.65 -1.69 -8.19
C GLU A 193 -18.92 -2.09 -9.48
N HIS A 194 -18.86 -1.20 -10.48
CA HIS A 194 -18.29 -1.54 -11.78
C HIS A 194 -16.77 -1.46 -11.82
N VAL A 195 -16.22 -2.21 -12.78
CA VAL A 195 -14.82 -2.19 -13.15
C VAL A 195 -14.61 -1.22 -14.30
N THR A 196 -13.63 -0.32 -14.15
CA THR A 196 -13.17 0.58 -15.22
C THR A 196 -11.86 0.05 -15.78
N LEU A 197 -11.70 0.11 -17.10
CA LEU A 197 -10.53 -0.44 -17.78
C LEU A 197 -10.11 0.49 -18.92
N ASP A 198 -8.92 1.07 -18.79
CA ASP A 198 -8.24 1.80 -19.86
C ASP A 198 -7.07 0.95 -20.38
N VAL A 199 -7.05 0.68 -21.68
CA VAL A 199 -6.07 -0.20 -22.33
C VAL A 199 -5.48 0.52 -23.55
N LYS A 200 -4.23 0.98 -23.40
CA LYS A 200 -3.39 1.46 -24.50
C LYS A 200 -2.85 0.27 -25.30
N GLU A 201 -2.28 -0.71 -24.62
CA GLU A 201 -1.71 -1.92 -25.20
C GLU A 201 -2.11 -3.17 -24.40
N PRO A 202 -2.33 -4.33 -25.05
CA PRO A 202 -2.61 -5.57 -24.34
C PRO A 202 -1.43 -6.00 -23.45
N VAL A 203 -1.75 -6.52 -22.27
CA VAL A 203 -0.77 -7.09 -21.34
C VAL A 203 -1.10 -8.53 -21.02
N ASN A 204 -0.06 -9.32 -20.76
CA ASN A 204 -0.16 -10.71 -20.33
C ASN A 204 1.06 -11.00 -19.45
N VAL A 205 0.89 -10.94 -18.12
CA VAL A 205 2.00 -10.96 -17.18
C VAL A 205 1.66 -11.81 -15.96
N ASN A 206 2.66 -12.56 -15.46
CA ASN A 206 2.54 -13.38 -14.27
C ASN A 206 3.04 -12.63 -13.03
N PHE A 207 2.34 -12.79 -11.91
CA PHE A 207 2.73 -12.25 -10.61
C PHE A 207 2.60 -13.29 -9.50
N SER A 208 3.26 -13.03 -8.38
CA SER A 208 3.09 -13.83 -7.17
C SER A 208 1.76 -13.53 -6.49
N THR A 209 0.85 -14.51 -6.46
CA THR A 209 -0.46 -14.37 -5.82
C THR A 209 -0.32 -14.12 -4.31
N LYS A 210 0.74 -14.63 -3.69
CA LYS A 210 1.04 -14.43 -2.26
C LYS A 210 1.24 -12.95 -1.93
N TYR A 211 2.00 -12.21 -2.74
CA TYR A 211 2.23 -10.77 -2.51
C TYR A 211 0.96 -9.96 -2.78
N LEU A 212 0.23 -10.26 -3.85
CA LEU A 212 -1.04 -9.59 -4.14
C LEU A 212 -2.05 -9.80 -3.00
N LEU A 213 -2.12 -10.99 -2.42
CA LEU A 213 -2.96 -11.24 -1.26
C LEU A 213 -2.52 -10.41 -0.03
N GLN A 214 -1.21 -10.21 0.18
CA GLN A 214 -0.72 -9.30 1.23
C GLN A 214 -1.15 -7.86 0.96
N PHE A 215 -1.04 -7.37 -0.28
CA PHE A 215 -1.43 -6.00 -0.64
C PHE A 215 -2.93 -5.75 -0.41
N THR A 216 -3.77 -6.77 -0.56
CA THR A 216 -5.22 -6.65 -0.27
C THR A 216 -5.54 -6.32 1.20
N LYS A 217 -4.58 -6.40 2.12
CA LYS A 217 -4.75 -5.94 3.51
C LYS A 217 -5.03 -4.44 3.61
N ALA A 218 -4.61 -3.67 2.61
CA ALA A 218 -4.90 -2.25 2.47
C ALA A 218 -6.34 -1.93 2.06
N SER A 219 -7.21 -2.94 1.83
CA SER A 219 -8.62 -2.73 1.45
C SER A 219 -9.43 -1.87 2.43
N ALA A 220 -8.97 -1.67 3.67
CA ALA A 220 -9.66 -0.81 4.63
C ALA A 220 -9.39 0.70 4.43
N LEU A 221 -8.45 1.06 3.53
CA LEU A 221 -8.03 2.44 3.27
C LEU A 221 -8.87 3.14 2.20
N SER A 222 -9.41 2.39 1.25
CA SER A 222 -10.20 2.91 0.13
C SER A 222 -11.27 1.91 -0.29
N ASP A 223 -12.35 2.39 -0.89
CA ASP A 223 -13.41 1.55 -1.44
C ASP A 223 -13.02 0.95 -2.80
N ARG A 224 -12.07 1.57 -3.50
CA ARG A 224 -11.57 1.13 -4.80
C ARG A 224 -10.05 0.96 -4.80
N VAL A 225 -9.58 0.05 -5.63
CA VAL A 225 -8.15 -0.15 -5.90
C VAL A 225 -7.87 0.19 -7.35
N LYS A 226 -6.76 0.88 -7.58
CA LYS A 226 -6.22 1.14 -8.91
C LYS A 226 -5.04 0.20 -9.16
N ILE A 227 -5.06 -0.43 -10.31
CA ILE A 227 -4.11 -1.47 -10.73
C ILE A 227 -3.52 -1.02 -12.07
N ALA A 228 -2.22 -0.76 -12.11
CA ALA A 228 -1.53 -0.30 -13.30
C ALA A 228 -0.49 -1.32 -13.76
N LEU A 229 -0.53 -1.65 -15.05
CA LEU A 229 0.20 -2.77 -15.65
C LEU A 229 0.92 -2.34 -16.93
N THR A 230 2.14 -2.81 -17.12
CA THR A 230 2.84 -2.88 -18.41
C THR A 230 3.69 -4.15 -18.42
N ASN A 231 3.82 -4.82 -19.57
CA ASN A 231 4.68 -6.00 -19.69
C ASN A 231 6.12 -5.67 -19.23
N ASP A 232 6.80 -6.65 -18.64
CA ASP A 232 8.19 -6.56 -18.19
C ASP A 232 8.50 -5.48 -17.14
N THR A 233 7.47 -4.92 -16.49
CA THR A 233 7.64 -3.92 -15.44
C THR A 233 6.79 -4.25 -14.21
N PRO A 234 7.14 -3.74 -13.02
CA PRO A 234 6.39 -4.00 -11.82
C PRO A 234 4.92 -3.57 -11.93
N ILE A 235 4.00 -4.42 -11.47
CA ILE A 235 2.59 -4.02 -11.27
C ILE A 235 2.50 -3.00 -10.15
N VAL A 236 1.66 -1.99 -10.33
CA VAL A 236 1.34 -1.01 -9.28
C VAL A 236 -0.07 -1.25 -8.76
N ILE A 237 -0.19 -1.46 -7.46
CA ILE A 237 -1.46 -1.53 -6.73
C ILE A 237 -1.56 -0.31 -5.84
N GLU A 238 -2.50 0.58 -6.11
CA GLU A 238 -2.69 1.86 -5.43
C GLU A 238 -4.01 1.89 -4.66
N TYR A 239 -3.91 2.27 -3.38
CA TYR A 239 -5.03 2.59 -2.51
C TYR A 239 -4.95 4.08 -2.15
N GLY A 240 -5.95 4.86 -2.57
CA GLY A 240 -6.01 6.29 -2.26
C GLY A 240 -6.27 6.56 -0.78
N LEU A 241 -5.65 7.61 -0.22
CA LEU A 241 -5.91 8.13 1.12
C LEU A 241 -6.70 9.44 1.00
N ASN A 242 -7.95 9.32 0.54
CA ASN A 242 -8.73 10.46 0.01
C ASN A 242 -7.92 11.17 -1.10
N ASP A 243 -8.04 12.50 -1.19
CA ASP A 243 -7.30 13.30 -2.17
C ASP A 243 -5.89 13.72 -1.68
N ASN A 244 -5.50 13.34 -0.46
CA ASN A 244 -4.29 13.85 0.22
C ASN A 244 -3.19 12.79 0.38
N GLY A 245 -3.21 11.73 -0.43
CA GLY A 245 -2.18 10.71 -0.35
C GLY A 245 -2.55 9.39 -0.98
N HIS A 246 -1.62 8.44 -0.88
CA HIS A 246 -1.80 7.08 -1.38
C HIS A 246 -0.87 6.10 -0.66
N LEU A 247 -1.28 4.84 -0.67
CA LEU A 247 -0.44 3.68 -0.40
C LEU A 247 -0.30 2.87 -1.69
N ARG A 248 0.91 2.82 -2.23
CA ARG A 248 1.27 2.09 -3.45
C ARG A 248 2.13 0.88 -3.12
N PHE A 249 1.84 -0.23 -3.79
CA PHE A 249 2.65 -1.42 -3.81
C PHE A 249 3.15 -1.65 -5.22
N TYR A 250 4.44 -1.96 -5.36
CA TYR A 250 5.07 -2.36 -6.60
C TYR A 250 5.48 -3.82 -6.45
N LEU A 251 5.24 -4.65 -7.47
CA LEU A 251 5.63 -6.05 -7.46
C LEU A 251 6.23 -6.44 -8.80
N ALA A 252 7.46 -6.95 -8.78
CA ALA A 252 8.11 -7.44 -9.97
C ALA A 252 7.33 -8.63 -10.59
N PRO A 253 7.26 -8.71 -11.93
CA PRO A 253 6.65 -9.85 -12.60
C PRO A 253 7.46 -11.14 -12.37
N LYS A 254 6.77 -12.27 -12.41
CA LYS A 254 7.42 -13.59 -12.51
C LYS A 254 7.77 -13.83 -13.98
N ILE A 255 9.04 -14.12 -14.24
CA ILE A 255 9.49 -14.59 -15.55
C ILE A 255 9.09 -16.06 -15.66
N ASP A 256 8.38 -16.44 -16.73
CA ASP A 256 8.11 -17.86 -17.01
C ASP A 256 9.41 -18.51 -17.52
N ASP A 257 9.93 -19.48 -16.78
CA ASP A 257 11.11 -20.27 -17.18
C ASP A 257 10.88 -21.06 -18.50
N GLU A 258 9.64 -21.15 -18.99
CA GLU A 258 9.30 -21.86 -20.23
C GLU A 258 9.69 -21.10 -21.52
N GLU A 259 9.91 -19.78 -21.47
CA GLU A 259 10.41 -19.04 -22.65
C GLU A 259 11.92 -19.28 -22.91
N ASN A 260 12.68 -19.75 -21.92
CA ASN A 260 14.12 -20.04 -22.07
C ASN A 260 14.42 -21.43 -22.69
N ASN A 261 13.41 -22.24 -23.00
CA ASN A 261 13.59 -23.56 -23.61
C ASN A 261 13.27 -23.59 -25.12
N MET A 262 13.15 -22.43 -25.77
CA MET A 262 12.93 -22.31 -27.21
C MET A 262 14.08 -21.66 -27.99
N ASP A 263 15.29 -21.62 -27.43
CA ASP A 263 16.53 -21.27 -28.17
C ASP A 263 17.54 -22.45 -28.22
#